data_AF-A0A1Q3MYL5-F1
#
_entry.id   AF-A0A1Q3MYL5-F1
#
_cell.length_a   1.000
_cell.length_b   1.000
_cell.length_c   1.000
_cell.angle_alpha   90.00
_cell.angle_beta   90.00
_cell.angle_gamma   90.00
#
_symmetry.space_group_name_H-M   'P 1'
#
loop_
_entity.id
_entity.type
_entity.pdbx_description
1 polymer ?
#
loop_
_entity_poly.entity_id
_entity_poly.type
_entity_poly.pdbx_seq_one_letter_code
_entity_poly.pdbx_strand_id
1 'polypeptide(L)'
;MKSIKISAATAVLCLILFSCGNSDNKKQNGNDINLDAVINSKSKDPDAKGDNKCLLDYQGKYDALLPEADVLAATGFSKGVMETKYNNRLKNPENHEFMYKFKNGRMGKVSGFNKEVQLPDVVVIRSIKPMSLTTFNQSYREVTDEQMQAANDALDEIAEGNTGDADADKAMKKAKEQNISKEQIKKTGGTLTGAFKEVSKGYRAVEGLGDAACWNIVTNELYVLQNGVKFEIRTDISNDNEKNKSAAIRLAKIVLDKCK
;
A
#
# COMPACT_ATOMS: atom_id res chain seq x y z
N MET A 1 5.36 -36.34 36.41
CA MET A 1 5.00 -35.81 35.07
C MET A 1 4.75 -34.32 35.21
N LYS A 2 5.56 -33.48 34.56
CA LYS A 2 5.45 -32.01 34.64
C LYS A 2 4.52 -31.53 33.52
N SER A 3 3.41 -30.90 33.90
CA SER A 3 2.46 -30.30 32.98
C SER A 3 3.05 -29.02 32.38
N ILE A 4 3.32 -29.04 31.07
CA ILE A 4 3.74 -27.86 30.31
C ILE A 4 2.49 -27.01 30.07
N LYS A 5 2.43 -25.84 30.69
CA LYS A 5 1.43 -24.81 30.39
C LYS A 5 1.81 -24.16 29.06
N ILE A 6 1.10 -24.52 27.99
CA ILE A 6 1.16 -23.82 26.71
C ILE A 6 0.46 -22.48 26.91
N SER A 7 1.25 -21.41 26.99
CA SER A 7 0.73 -20.05 27.00
C SER A 7 0.37 -19.70 25.55
N ALA A 8 -0.92 -19.48 25.31
CA ALA A 8 -1.42 -19.01 24.03
C ALA A 8 -0.86 -17.61 23.74
N ALA A 9 0.11 -17.53 22.82
CA ALA A 9 0.55 -16.28 22.26
C ALA A 9 -0.53 -15.79 21.30
N THR A 10 -1.21 -14.72 21.68
CA THR A 10 -2.21 -14.02 20.86
C THR A 10 -1.49 -13.43 19.64
N ALA A 11 -1.54 -14.13 18.52
CA ALA A 11 -1.14 -13.58 17.23
C ALA A 11 -2.17 -12.51 16.86
N VAL A 12 -1.82 -11.24 17.13
CA VAL A 12 -2.57 -10.08 16.62
C VAL A 12 -2.34 -10.02 15.11
N LEU A 13 -3.15 -10.78 14.38
CA LEU A 13 -3.24 -10.74 12.94
C LEU A 13 -4.11 -9.52 12.60
N CYS A 14 -3.46 -8.39 12.25
CA CYS A 14 -4.15 -7.20 11.75
C CYS A 14 -4.76 -7.46 10.37
N LEU A 15 -5.89 -8.17 10.34
CA LEU A 15 -6.80 -8.20 9.21
C LEU A 15 -7.63 -6.92 9.27
N ILE A 16 -7.11 -5.87 8.64
CA ILE A 16 -7.87 -4.64 8.41
C ILE A 16 -8.87 -4.93 7.30
N LEU A 17 -9.96 -5.58 7.66
CA LEU A 17 -11.18 -5.59 6.88
C LEU A 17 -11.93 -4.29 7.17
N PHE A 18 -12.40 -3.68 6.09
CA PHE A 18 -13.14 -2.43 6.04
C PHE A 18 -14.23 -2.35 7.11
N SER A 19 -13.91 -1.73 8.24
CA SER A 19 -14.86 -1.36 9.28
C SER A 19 -15.32 0.07 9.01
N CYS A 20 -16.49 0.16 8.40
CA CYS A 20 -17.24 1.40 8.25
C CYS A 20 -17.72 1.90 9.62
N GLY A 21 -16.91 2.77 10.24
CA GLY A 21 -17.33 3.95 11.00
C GLY A 21 -18.43 3.81 12.06
N ASN A 22 -17.99 3.82 13.31
CA ASN A 22 -18.75 4.24 14.48
C ASN A 22 -19.33 5.65 14.25
N SER A 23 -20.64 5.81 14.46
CA SER A 23 -21.37 7.05 14.21
C SER A 23 -21.84 7.63 15.55
N ASP A 24 -21.18 8.67 16.03
CA ASP A 24 -21.80 9.62 16.94
C ASP A 24 -22.91 10.37 16.18
N ASN A 25 -24.09 10.39 16.79
CA ASN A 25 -25.32 10.95 16.24
C ASN A 25 -25.18 12.42 15.81
N LYS A 26 -24.98 12.68 14.51
CA LYS A 26 -25.53 13.85 13.83
C LYS A 26 -26.03 13.46 12.44
N LYS A 27 -27.34 13.69 12.21
CA LYS A 27 -27.99 13.59 10.91
C LYS A 27 -27.20 14.41 9.87
N GLN A 28 -26.56 13.75 8.92
CA GLN A 28 -26.15 14.35 7.66
C GLN A 28 -26.82 13.59 6.52
N ASN A 29 -27.69 14.28 5.80
CA ASN A 29 -28.15 13.89 4.49
C ASN A 29 -26.99 14.04 3.50
N GLY A 30 -26.73 13.01 2.70
CA GLY A 30 -25.77 13.03 1.59
C GLY A 30 -24.84 11.81 1.61
N ASN A 31 -24.82 11.07 0.51
CA ASN A 31 -24.05 9.84 0.27
C ASN A 31 -22.52 10.04 0.21
N ASP A 32 -21.93 10.84 1.09
CA ASP A 32 -20.48 10.97 1.20
C ASP A 32 -19.95 10.01 2.27
N ILE A 33 -19.49 8.84 1.81
CA ILE A 33 -18.64 7.98 2.65
C ILE A 33 -17.37 8.78 2.94
N ASN A 34 -17.19 9.18 4.20
CA ASN A 34 -15.97 9.85 4.66
C ASN A 34 -14.80 8.86 4.64
N LEU A 35 -14.23 8.67 3.44
CA LEU A 35 -13.17 7.70 3.17
C LEU A 35 -11.91 8.01 4.01
N ASP A 36 -11.66 9.29 4.28
CA ASP A 36 -10.57 9.73 5.17
C ASP A 36 -10.76 9.21 6.61
N ALA A 37 -11.98 9.25 7.15
CA ALA A 37 -12.26 8.72 8.48
C ALA A 37 -12.09 7.20 8.55
N VAL A 38 -12.47 6.48 7.49
CA VAL A 38 -12.29 5.03 7.40
C VAL A 38 -10.79 4.68 7.34
N ILE A 39 -10.02 5.34 6.48
CA ILE A 39 -8.58 5.12 6.31
C ILE A 39 -7.79 5.47 7.59
N ASN A 40 -8.15 6.55 8.28
CA ASN A 40 -7.43 7.02 9.47
C ASN A 40 -7.81 6.30 10.77
N SER A 41 -8.84 5.44 10.78
CA SER A 41 -9.42 4.90 12.01
C SER A 41 -8.66 3.74 12.65
N LYS A 42 -7.76 3.03 11.96
CA LYS A 42 -7.28 1.71 12.46
C LYS A 42 -5.80 1.35 12.30
N SER A 43 -4.89 2.27 11.97
CA SER A 43 -3.46 1.98 12.08
C SER A 43 -2.65 3.23 12.42
N LYS A 44 -2.68 3.61 13.69
CA LYS A 44 -1.65 4.50 14.24
C LYS A 44 -0.53 3.59 14.71
N ASP A 45 0.56 3.61 13.97
CA ASP A 45 1.82 3.03 14.41
C ASP A 45 2.26 3.75 15.69
N PRO A 46 2.15 3.11 16.86
CA PRO A 46 2.38 3.78 18.15
C PRO A 46 3.84 4.19 18.32
N ASP A 47 4.74 3.56 17.57
CA ASP A 47 6.18 3.77 17.63
C ASP A 47 6.70 4.66 16.48
N ALA A 48 5.81 5.18 15.63
CA ALA A 48 6.19 6.09 14.55
C ALA A 48 6.58 7.46 15.11
N LYS A 49 7.87 7.79 15.00
CA LYS A 49 8.41 9.06 15.51
C LYS A 49 8.36 10.22 14.51
N GLY A 50 8.46 9.92 13.22
CA GLY A 50 8.49 10.94 12.17
C GLY A 50 9.65 11.91 12.33
N ASP A 51 10.85 11.40 12.63
CA ASP A 51 12.02 12.23 12.97
C ASP A 51 12.61 12.96 11.74
N ASN A 52 12.39 12.45 10.52
CA ASN A 52 12.77 13.14 9.29
C ASN A 52 11.84 14.31 8.94
N LYS A 53 12.06 15.47 9.58
CA LYS A 53 11.25 16.68 9.31
C LYS A 53 11.39 17.18 7.88
N CYS A 54 12.58 17.05 7.27
CA CYS A 54 12.79 17.42 5.87
C CYS A 54 11.83 16.68 4.94
N LEU A 55 11.75 15.34 5.04
CA LEU A 55 10.84 14.56 4.19
C LEU A 55 9.38 14.97 4.43
N LEU A 56 8.98 15.16 5.69
CA LEU A 56 7.61 15.56 6.04
C LEU A 56 7.22 16.93 5.45
N ASP A 57 8.16 17.88 5.33
CA ASP A 57 7.91 19.20 4.73
C ASP A 57 7.61 19.15 3.22
N TYR A 58 7.88 18.00 2.58
CA TYR A 58 7.54 17.71 1.19
C TYR A 58 6.19 17.00 1.03
N GLN A 59 5.44 16.71 2.10
CA GLN A 59 4.03 16.37 1.98
C GLN A 59 3.30 17.52 1.26
N GLY A 60 2.78 17.28 0.06
CA GLY A 60 2.20 18.35 -0.76
C GLY A 60 3.10 18.88 -1.90
N LYS A 61 4.40 18.56 -1.88
CA LYS A 61 5.43 19.18 -2.76
C LYS A 61 6.33 18.13 -3.41
N TYR A 62 5.73 17.03 -3.82
CA TYR A 62 6.43 15.88 -4.38
C TYR A 62 7.26 16.18 -5.63
N ASP A 63 6.83 17.15 -6.43
CA ASP A 63 7.54 17.65 -7.62
C ASP A 63 8.80 18.45 -7.27
N ALA A 64 8.82 19.14 -6.13
CA ALA A 64 10.03 19.76 -5.61
C ALA A 64 11.00 18.73 -5.00
N LEU A 65 10.44 17.69 -4.36
CA LEU A 65 11.23 16.58 -3.81
C LEU A 65 11.87 15.74 -4.91
N LEU A 66 11.14 15.45 -5.98
CA LEU A 66 11.62 14.67 -7.11
C LEU A 66 11.40 15.43 -8.43
N PRO A 67 12.25 16.43 -8.76
CA PRO A 67 12.10 17.25 -9.96
C PRO A 67 12.03 16.46 -11.27
N GLU A 68 11.34 17.04 -12.26
CA GLU A 68 11.24 16.49 -13.61
C GLU A 68 12.61 16.08 -14.20
N ALA A 69 13.62 16.95 -14.08
CA ALA A 69 14.94 16.72 -14.65
C ALA A 69 15.58 15.42 -14.11
N ASP A 70 15.38 15.14 -12.82
CA ASP A 70 15.89 13.94 -12.17
C ASP A 70 15.16 12.68 -12.66
N VAL A 71 13.84 12.78 -12.89
CA VAL A 71 13.04 11.70 -13.46
C VAL A 71 13.44 11.41 -14.90
N LEU A 72 13.61 12.43 -15.73
CA LEU A 72 14.06 12.28 -17.11
C LEU A 72 15.48 11.68 -17.17
N ALA A 73 16.38 12.13 -16.30
CA ALA A 73 17.74 11.60 -16.23
C ALA A 73 17.78 10.13 -15.75
N ALA A 74 16.89 9.74 -14.84
CA ALA A 74 16.81 8.36 -14.34
C ALA A 74 16.16 7.39 -15.34
N THR A 75 15.17 7.86 -16.09
CA THR A 75 14.41 7.03 -17.05
C THR A 75 15.03 7.02 -18.45
N GLY A 76 15.76 8.06 -18.83
CA GLY A 76 16.23 8.27 -20.19
C GLY A 76 15.11 8.67 -21.17
N PHE A 77 13.91 8.99 -20.68
CA PHE A 77 12.80 9.40 -21.51
C PHE A 77 12.85 10.88 -21.88
N SER A 78 12.08 11.26 -22.89
CA SER A 78 12.01 12.66 -23.35
C SER A 78 10.89 13.43 -22.65
N LYS A 79 11.12 14.71 -22.42
CA LYS A 79 10.10 15.64 -21.88
C LYS A 79 8.86 15.70 -22.77
N GLY A 80 9.03 15.61 -24.10
CA GLY A 80 7.94 15.78 -25.07
C GLY A 80 6.82 14.74 -24.98
N VAL A 81 7.06 13.61 -24.32
CA VAL A 81 6.08 12.54 -24.11
C VAL A 81 5.65 12.40 -22.65
N MET A 82 6.08 13.32 -21.79
CA MET A 82 5.81 13.30 -20.35
C MET A 82 4.59 14.15 -19.99
N GLU A 83 3.76 13.62 -19.11
CA GLU A 83 2.64 14.30 -18.46
C GLU A 83 2.79 14.15 -16.94
N THR A 84 2.53 15.21 -16.19
CA THR A 84 2.53 15.15 -14.73
C THR A 84 1.11 15.21 -14.18
N LYS A 85 0.88 14.53 -13.05
CA LYS A 85 -0.41 14.53 -12.36
C LYS A 85 -0.22 14.48 -10.86
N TYR A 86 -0.77 15.47 -10.17
CA TYR A 86 -0.92 15.46 -8.73
C TYR A 86 -2.27 14.82 -8.37
N ASN A 87 -2.28 13.87 -7.44
CA ASN A 87 -3.51 13.31 -6.88
C ASN A 87 -3.58 13.60 -5.37
N ASN A 88 -4.46 14.53 -5.02
CA ASN A 88 -4.74 15.04 -3.67
C ASN A 88 -6.20 14.85 -3.29
N ARG A 89 -6.87 13.81 -3.82
CA ARG A 89 -8.31 13.61 -3.59
C ARG A 89 -8.65 13.36 -2.12
N LEU A 90 -7.72 12.77 -1.36
CA LEU A 90 -7.87 12.51 0.07
C LEU A 90 -7.35 13.70 0.87
N LYS A 91 -8.00 14.02 1.99
CA LYS A 91 -7.61 15.20 2.80
C LYS A 91 -6.26 15.03 3.46
N ASN A 92 -5.92 13.81 3.87
CA ASN A 92 -4.64 13.53 4.51
C ASN A 92 -3.50 13.54 3.47
N PRO A 93 -2.50 14.45 3.58
CA PRO A 93 -1.36 14.53 2.67
C PRO A 93 -0.53 13.25 2.57
N GLU A 94 -0.57 12.40 3.60
CA GLU A 94 0.08 11.08 3.61
C GLU A 94 -0.45 10.14 2.52
N ASN A 95 -1.65 10.41 1.98
CA ASN A 95 -2.28 9.61 0.93
C ASN A 95 -2.20 10.30 -0.45
N HIS A 96 -1.47 11.40 -0.56
CA HIS A 96 -1.25 12.08 -1.83
C HIS A 96 -0.17 11.37 -2.63
N GLU A 97 -0.20 11.55 -3.94
CA GLU A 97 0.82 11.05 -4.86
C GLU A 97 1.07 12.05 -5.98
N PHE A 98 2.28 11.99 -6.54
CA PHE A 98 2.65 12.70 -7.76
C PHE A 98 3.19 11.73 -8.79
N MET A 99 2.63 11.80 -9.99
CA MET A 99 2.87 10.86 -11.08
C MET A 99 3.49 11.59 -12.28
N TYR A 100 4.57 11.03 -12.79
CA TYR A 100 5.12 11.29 -14.12
C TYR A 100 4.69 10.14 -15.02
N LYS A 101 3.91 10.43 -16.06
CA LYS A 101 3.40 9.46 -17.02
C LYS A 101 4.01 9.72 -18.38
N PHE A 102 4.47 8.67 -19.06
CA PHE A 102 5.11 8.77 -20.36
C PHE A 102 4.34 7.97 -21.41
N LYS A 103 4.14 8.57 -22.59
CA LYS A 103 3.42 7.97 -23.72
C LYS A 103 4.37 7.26 -24.69
N ASN A 104 5.19 6.34 -24.19
CA ASN A 104 6.27 5.71 -24.98
C ASN A 104 5.85 4.52 -25.85
N GLY A 105 4.58 4.09 -25.82
CA GLY A 105 4.16 2.98 -26.68
C GLY A 105 4.55 1.59 -26.18
N ARG A 106 4.98 1.41 -24.92
CA ARG A 106 5.38 0.10 -24.40
C ARG A 106 4.21 -0.87 -24.47
N MET A 107 4.42 -2.01 -25.12
CA MET A 107 3.50 -3.14 -25.11
C MET A 107 3.88 -4.12 -24.00
N GLY A 108 2.89 -4.66 -23.30
CA GLY A 108 3.11 -5.67 -22.28
C GLY A 108 1.86 -6.46 -21.95
N LYS A 109 2.06 -7.52 -21.16
CA LYS A 109 0.97 -8.38 -20.70
C LYS A 109 0.42 -7.85 -19.39
N VAL A 110 -0.91 -7.79 -19.29
CA VAL A 110 -1.61 -7.53 -18.03
C VAL A 110 -2.18 -8.85 -17.53
N SER A 111 -2.02 -9.13 -16.24
CA SER A 111 -2.62 -10.33 -15.64
C SER A 111 -4.12 -10.35 -15.89
N GLY A 112 -4.65 -11.48 -16.36
CA GLY A 112 -6.06 -11.63 -16.75
C GLY A 112 -6.40 -11.20 -18.18
N PHE A 113 -5.44 -10.69 -18.96
CA PHE A 113 -5.62 -10.38 -20.38
C PHE A 113 -4.76 -11.30 -21.27
N ASN A 114 -5.40 -11.93 -22.26
CA ASN A 114 -4.74 -12.85 -23.19
C ASN A 114 -3.96 -12.14 -24.32
N LYS A 115 -4.05 -10.81 -24.41
CA LYS A 115 -3.40 -10.01 -25.45
C LYS A 115 -2.46 -9.01 -24.82
N GLU A 116 -1.40 -8.67 -25.55
CA GLU A 116 -0.57 -7.53 -25.20
C GLU A 116 -1.37 -6.25 -25.40
N VAL A 117 -1.23 -5.33 -24.44
CA VAL A 117 -1.84 -4.02 -24.46
C VAL A 117 -0.77 -2.97 -24.22
N GLN A 118 -1.04 -1.74 -24.65
CA GLN A 118 -0.14 -0.63 -24.37
C GLN A 118 -0.20 -0.30 -22.87
N LEU A 119 0.94 -0.43 -22.19
CA LEU A 119 1.12 -0.10 -20.79
C LEU A 119 1.61 1.35 -20.68
N PRO A 120 1.09 2.14 -19.73
CA PRO A 120 1.66 3.44 -19.45
C PRO A 120 3.01 3.27 -18.77
N ASP A 121 4.00 4.03 -19.22
CA ASP A 121 5.23 4.17 -18.47
C ASP A 121 5.02 5.18 -17.36
N VAL A 122 5.34 4.83 -16.12
CA VAL A 122 5.09 5.70 -14.97
C VAL A 122 6.22 5.71 -13.95
N VAL A 123 6.45 6.88 -13.38
CA VAL A 123 7.16 7.07 -12.12
C VAL A 123 6.20 7.76 -11.15
N VAL A 124 6.03 7.22 -9.94
CA VAL A 124 5.15 7.81 -8.93
C VAL A 124 5.92 7.92 -7.63
N ILE A 125 5.85 9.08 -6.98
CA ILE A 125 6.29 9.28 -5.60
C ILE A 125 5.07 9.55 -4.72
N ARG A 126 5.00 8.88 -3.56
CA ARG A 126 3.83 8.95 -2.67
C ARG A 126 4.14 8.51 -1.24
N SER A 127 3.11 8.56 -0.40
CA SER A 127 3.10 7.95 0.94
C SER A 127 4.22 8.46 1.86
N ILE A 128 4.56 9.75 1.78
CA ILE A 128 5.46 10.38 2.76
C ILE A 128 4.72 10.45 4.10
N LYS A 129 5.12 9.63 5.07
CA LYS A 129 4.46 9.60 6.38
C LYS A 129 5.33 8.98 7.49
N PRO A 130 5.06 9.30 8.76
CA PRO A 130 5.70 8.63 9.88
C PRO A 130 5.46 7.10 9.85
N MET A 131 6.51 6.34 10.14
CA MET A 131 6.46 4.88 10.28
C MET A 131 7.65 4.39 11.12
N SER A 132 7.44 3.41 11.98
CA SER A 132 8.45 2.70 12.74
C SER A 132 9.11 1.60 11.90
N LEU A 133 10.33 1.23 12.25
CA LEU A 133 11.03 0.11 11.61
C LEU A 133 10.27 -1.22 11.80
N THR A 134 9.63 -1.41 12.96
CA THR A 134 8.82 -2.59 13.25
C THR A 134 7.64 -2.70 12.28
N THR A 135 6.85 -1.63 12.14
CA THR A 135 5.72 -1.62 11.22
C THR A 135 6.16 -1.73 9.77
N PHE A 136 7.29 -1.12 9.39
CA PHE A 136 7.87 -1.29 8.06
C PHE A 136 8.17 -2.76 7.77
N ASN A 137 8.92 -3.43 8.64
CA ASN A 137 9.31 -4.84 8.48
C ASN A 137 8.10 -5.78 8.49
N GLN A 138 7.06 -5.46 9.28
CA GLN A 138 5.82 -6.24 9.29
C GLN A 138 4.98 -6.05 8.03
N SER A 139 5.00 -4.85 7.45
CA SER A 139 4.18 -4.48 6.28
C SER A 139 4.80 -4.98 4.97
N TYR A 140 6.13 -5.02 4.88
CA TYR A 140 6.86 -5.31 3.65
C TYR A 140 7.66 -6.60 3.72
N ARG A 141 6.96 -7.69 4.05
CA ARG A 141 7.49 -9.04 4.11
C ARG A 141 6.55 -10.01 3.40
N GLU A 142 7.08 -11.19 3.11
CA GLU A 142 6.24 -12.32 2.72
C GLU A 142 5.32 -12.73 3.87
N VAL A 143 4.06 -12.97 3.53
CA VAL A 143 3.05 -13.49 4.46
C VAL A 143 3.15 -15.01 4.45
N THR A 144 3.17 -15.63 5.64
CA THR A 144 3.30 -17.08 5.75
C THR A 144 1.99 -17.79 5.40
N ASP A 145 2.06 -19.07 5.07
CA ASP A 145 0.87 -19.88 4.78
C ASP A 145 -0.08 -19.94 5.98
N GLU A 146 0.43 -19.99 7.20
CA GLU A 146 -0.37 -19.99 8.43
C GLU A 146 -1.09 -18.65 8.62
N GLN A 147 -0.42 -17.53 8.32
CA GLN A 147 -1.03 -16.20 8.37
C GLN A 147 -2.12 -16.05 7.31
N MET A 148 -1.92 -16.64 6.13
CA MET A 148 -2.93 -16.69 5.08
C MET A 148 -4.12 -17.59 5.46
N GLN A 149 -3.87 -18.71 6.12
CA GLN A 149 -4.94 -19.58 6.59
C GLN A 149 -5.80 -18.88 7.65
N ALA A 150 -5.16 -18.26 8.64
CA ALA A 150 -5.87 -17.49 9.66
C ALA A 150 -6.66 -16.30 9.07
N ALA A 151 -6.17 -15.70 7.98
CA ALA A 151 -6.91 -14.69 7.21
C ALA A 151 -8.19 -15.24 6.58
N ASN A 152 -8.11 -16.43 5.99
CA ASN A 152 -9.26 -17.09 5.37
C ASN A 152 -10.26 -17.58 6.43
N ASP A 153 -9.79 -18.13 7.55
CA ASP A 153 -10.65 -18.56 8.66
C ASP A 153 -11.44 -17.37 9.23
N ALA A 154 -10.79 -16.22 9.43
CA ALA A 154 -11.47 -15.01 9.88
C ALA A 154 -12.51 -14.50 8.86
N LEU A 155 -12.23 -14.61 7.55
CA LEU A 155 -13.21 -14.28 6.50
C LEU A 155 -14.41 -15.22 6.55
N ASP A 156 -14.19 -16.51 6.83
CA ASP A 156 -15.25 -17.49 7.00
C ASP A 156 -16.11 -17.16 8.23
N GLU A 157 -15.51 -16.85 9.37
CA GLU A 157 -16.23 -16.44 10.58
C GLU A 157 -17.10 -15.21 10.34
N ILE A 158 -16.58 -14.21 9.61
CA ILE A 158 -17.34 -13.02 9.19
C ILE A 158 -18.51 -13.39 8.31
N ALA A 159 -18.29 -14.19 7.28
CA ALA A 159 -19.36 -14.62 6.38
C ALA A 159 -20.44 -15.42 7.12
N GLU A 160 -20.09 -16.18 8.15
CA GLU A 160 -21.05 -16.90 8.98
C GLU A 160 -21.79 -16.02 10.00
N GLY A 161 -21.25 -14.84 10.32
CA GLY A 161 -21.78 -13.95 11.36
C GLY A 161 -21.38 -14.39 12.77
N ASN A 162 -20.24 -15.06 12.91
CA ASN A 162 -19.74 -15.63 14.17
C ASN A 162 -18.56 -14.81 14.73
N THR A 163 -18.52 -13.51 14.45
CA THR A 163 -17.33 -12.67 14.72
C THR A 163 -17.26 -12.15 16.14
N GLY A 164 -18.42 -12.04 16.82
CA GLY A 164 -18.53 -11.29 18.07
C GLY A 164 -18.23 -9.79 17.93
N ASP A 165 -18.04 -9.29 16.70
CA ASP A 165 -17.73 -7.91 16.37
C ASP A 165 -18.97 -7.22 15.80
N ALA A 166 -19.47 -6.23 16.54
CA ALA A 166 -20.70 -5.52 16.19
C ALA A 166 -20.62 -4.77 14.84
N ASP A 167 -19.42 -4.32 14.44
CA ASP A 167 -19.22 -3.64 13.15
C ASP A 167 -19.23 -4.65 12.00
N ALA A 168 -18.60 -5.81 12.20
CA ALA A 168 -18.64 -6.90 11.22
C ALA A 168 -20.07 -7.44 11.03
N ASP A 169 -20.81 -7.62 12.11
CA ASP A 169 -22.21 -8.06 12.06
C ASP A 169 -23.11 -7.03 11.35
N LYS A 170 -22.88 -5.74 11.60
CA LYS A 170 -23.57 -4.64 10.91
C LYS A 170 -23.22 -4.60 9.42
N ALA A 171 -21.97 -4.83 9.05
CA ALA A 171 -21.54 -4.93 7.65
C ALA A 171 -22.20 -6.13 6.96
N MET A 172 -22.28 -7.28 7.63
CA MET A 172 -22.95 -8.47 7.12
C MET A 172 -24.45 -8.26 6.92
N LYS A 173 -25.12 -7.56 7.85
CA LYS A 173 -26.53 -7.19 7.70
C LYS A 173 -26.75 -6.32 6.46
N LYS A 174 -25.92 -5.30 6.25
CA LYS A 174 -25.98 -4.44 5.05
C LYS A 174 -25.72 -5.22 3.76
N ALA A 175 -24.76 -6.14 3.77
CA ALA A 175 -24.48 -7.00 2.62
C ALA A 175 -25.70 -7.85 2.23
N LYS A 176 -26.39 -8.42 3.23
CA LYS A 176 -27.67 -9.13 3.02
C LYS A 176 -28.76 -8.22 2.44
N GLU A 177 -28.91 -7.00 2.95
CA GLU A 177 -29.85 -5.99 2.42
C GLU A 177 -29.55 -5.62 0.95
N GLN A 178 -28.29 -5.76 0.52
CA GLN A 178 -27.84 -5.56 -0.86
C GLN A 178 -27.86 -6.83 -1.71
N ASN A 179 -28.45 -7.92 -1.21
CA ASN A 179 -28.51 -9.23 -1.87
C ASN A 179 -27.13 -9.83 -2.20
N ILE A 180 -26.11 -9.52 -1.39
CA ILE A 180 -24.79 -10.14 -1.49
C ILE A 180 -24.79 -11.43 -0.66
N SER A 181 -24.53 -12.56 -1.29
CA SER A 181 -24.51 -13.86 -0.63
C SER A 181 -23.23 -14.09 0.19
N LYS A 182 -23.29 -15.00 1.16
CA LYS A 182 -22.11 -15.43 1.94
C LYS A 182 -21.02 -15.98 1.04
N GLU A 183 -21.39 -16.77 0.04
CA GLU A 183 -20.48 -17.36 -0.95
C GLU A 183 -19.80 -16.28 -1.81
N GLN A 184 -20.53 -15.21 -2.15
CA GLN A 184 -19.93 -14.07 -2.86
C GLN A 184 -18.91 -13.34 -1.98
N ILE A 185 -19.19 -13.18 -0.69
CA ILE A 185 -18.25 -12.59 0.28
C ILE A 185 -17.00 -13.46 0.41
N LYS A 186 -17.16 -14.77 0.64
CA LYS A 186 -16.04 -15.73 0.73
C LYS A 186 -15.20 -15.77 -0.54
N LYS A 187 -15.84 -15.85 -1.71
CA LYS A 187 -15.15 -15.87 -3.00
C LYS A 187 -14.37 -14.58 -3.26
N THR A 188 -14.98 -13.43 -2.99
CA THR A 188 -14.35 -12.12 -3.18
C THR A 188 -13.20 -11.93 -2.18
N GLY A 189 -13.43 -12.25 -0.91
CA GLY A 189 -12.42 -12.22 0.14
C GLY A 189 -11.23 -13.13 -0.17
N GLY A 190 -11.49 -14.38 -0.56
CA GLY A 190 -10.45 -15.34 -0.96
C GLY A 190 -9.65 -14.90 -2.19
N THR A 191 -10.30 -14.23 -3.15
CA THR A 191 -9.59 -13.64 -4.31
C THR A 191 -8.65 -12.52 -3.87
N LEU A 192 -9.10 -11.65 -2.95
CA LEU A 192 -8.29 -10.56 -2.41
C LEU A 192 -7.12 -11.07 -1.56
N THR A 193 -7.35 -12.06 -0.69
CA THR A 193 -6.29 -12.67 0.13
C THR A 193 -5.27 -13.38 -0.76
N GLY A 194 -5.71 -14.10 -1.80
CA GLY A 194 -4.83 -14.69 -2.80
C GLY A 194 -3.96 -13.65 -3.52
N ALA A 195 -4.55 -12.55 -3.98
CA ALA A 195 -3.79 -11.46 -4.60
C ALA A 195 -2.79 -10.82 -3.63
N PHE A 196 -3.16 -10.63 -2.37
CA PHE A 196 -2.28 -10.10 -1.32
C PHE A 196 -1.09 -11.04 -1.07
N LYS A 197 -1.33 -12.36 -1.00
CA LYS A 197 -0.27 -13.36 -0.86
C LYS A 197 0.74 -13.26 -2.00
N GLU A 198 0.27 -13.20 -3.24
CA GLU A 198 1.14 -13.10 -4.42
C GLU A 198 1.98 -11.81 -4.41
N VAL A 199 1.38 -10.67 -4.04
CA VAL A 199 2.12 -9.42 -3.87
C VAL A 199 3.17 -9.55 -2.76
N SER A 200 2.83 -10.18 -1.63
CA SER A 200 3.75 -10.32 -0.48
C SER A 200 5.01 -11.13 -0.80
N LYS A 201 4.89 -12.16 -1.65
CA LYS A 201 6.02 -12.95 -2.16
C LYS A 201 6.98 -12.11 -3.00
N GLY A 202 6.55 -10.95 -3.47
CA GLY A 202 7.32 -10.06 -4.33
C GLY A 202 8.38 -9.23 -3.61
N TYR A 203 8.35 -9.13 -2.28
CA TYR A 203 9.26 -8.26 -1.54
C TYR A 203 10.70 -8.79 -1.51
N ARG A 204 11.66 -7.92 -1.81
CA ARG A 204 13.11 -8.17 -1.77
C ARG A 204 13.77 -7.02 -1.03
N ALA A 205 14.60 -7.31 -0.03
CA ALA A 205 15.37 -6.29 0.67
C ALA A 205 16.29 -5.54 -0.31
N VAL A 206 16.49 -4.25 -0.07
CA VAL A 206 17.44 -3.40 -0.80
C VAL A 206 18.41 -2.80 0.21
N GLU A 207 19.66 -3.25 0.18
CA GLU A 207 20.69 -2.81 1.11
C GLU A 207 21.24 -1.42 0.75
N GLY A 208 21.72 -0.70 1.76
CA GLY A 208 22.40 0.59 1.58
C GLY A 208 21.49 1.75 1.17
N LEU A 209 20.18 1.65 1.45
CA LEU A 209 19.20 2.69 1.15
C LEU A 209 18.28 2.91 2.35
N GLY A 210 18.41 4.08 2.99
CA GLY A 210 17.66 4.39 4.20
C GLY A 210 18.07 3.53 5.42
N ASP A 211 17.23 3.56 6.45
CA ASP A 211 17.29 2.63 7.58
C ASP A 211 16.78 1.24 7.18
N ALA A 212 15.83 1.19 6.26
CA ALA A 212 15.33 -0.02 5.62
C ALA A 212 14.75 0.31 4.24
N ALA A 213 14.91 -0.62 3.30
CA ALA A 213 14.25 -0.52 2.00
C ALA A 213 13.89 -1.90 1.44
N CYS A 214 12.81 -1.95 0.69
CA CYS A 214 12.38 -3.16 0.01
C CYS A 214 11.76 -2.85 -1.35
N TRP A 215 12.07 -3.69 -2.33
CA TRP A 215 11.52 -3.66 -3.67
C TRP A 215 10.47 -4.75 -3.84
N ASN A 216 9.32 -4.43 -4.42
CA ASN A 216 8.31 -5.40 -4.78
C ASN A 216 8.33 -5.69 -6.29
N ILE A 217 8.69 -6.92 -6.67
CA ILE A 217 8.82 -7.31 -8.08
C ILE A 217 7.46 -7.41 -8.81
N VAL A 218 6.37 -7.51 -8.07
CA VAL A 218 5.01 -7.65 -8.63
C VAL A 218 4.40 -6.28 -8.92
N THR A 219 4.58 -5.32 -8.00
CA THR A 219 4.00 -3.97 -8.14
C THR A 219 4.96 -2.94 -8.73
N ASN A 220 6.25 -3.30 -8.88
CA ASN A 220 7.33 -2.39 -9.28
C ASN A 220 7.46 -1.17 -8.35
N GLU A 221 7.39 -1.41 -7.04
CA GLU A 221 7.42 -0.37 -6.01
C GLU A 221 8.60 -0.56 -5.06
N LEU A 222 9.33 0.53 -4.84
CA LEU A 222 10.38 0.65 -3.85
C LEU A 222 9.80 1.39 -2.63
N TYR A 223 9.89 0.76 -1.47
CA TYR A 223 9.52 1.33 -0.19
C TYR A 223 10.81 1.64 0.56
N VAL A 224 10.91 2.85 1.11
CA VAL A 224 12.11 3.31 1.83
C VAL A 224 11.69 3.92 3.14
N LEU A 225 12.39 3.56 4.20
CA LEU A 225 12.29 4.15 5.53
C LEU A 225 13.58 4.90 5.84
N GLN A 226 13.48 6.15 6.27
CA GLN A 226 14.61 6.95 6.75
C GLN A 226 14.19 7.79 7.94
N ASN A 227 14.88 7.65 9.07
CA ASN A 227 14.67 8.39 10.31
C ASN A 227 13.18 8.45 10.70
N GLY A 228 12.53 7.29 10.72
CA GLY A 228 11.13 7.15 11.13
C GLY A 228 10.09 7.74 10.17
N VAL A 229 10.46 8.04 8.93
CA VAL A 229 9.55 8.48 7.85
C VAL A 229 9.72 7.57 6.65
N LYS A 230 8.59 7.07 6.14
CA LYS A 230 8.53 6.24 4.94
C LYS A 230 8.20 7.10 3.71
N PHE A 231 8.68 6.73 2.55
CA PHE A 231 8.13 7.13 1.25
C PHE A 231 8.14 5.95 0.28
N GLU A 232 7.42 6.09 -0.83
CA GLU A 232 7.34 5.08 -1.89
C GLU A 232 7.68 5.66 -3.25
N ILE A 233 8.38 4.87 -4.06
CA ILE A 233 8.61 5.15 -5.48
C ILE A 233 8.13 3.96 -6.30
N ARG A 234 7.08 4.15 -7.10
CA ARG A 234 6.72 3.21 -8.17
C ARG A 234 7.50 3.56 -9.42
N THR A 235 8.07 2.57 -10.09
CA THR A 235 8.74 2.77 -11.37
C THR A 235 8.39 1.64 -12.31
N ASP A 236 7.56 1.91 -13.30
CA ASP A 236 7.06 0.94 -14.26
C ASP A 236 7.32 1.50 -15.65
N ILE A 237 8.58 1.43 -16.07
CA ILE A 237 9.12 2.08 -17.28
C ILE A 237 9.64 1.05 -18.30
N SER A 238 9.63 -0.22 -17.93
CA SER A 238 10.09 -1.33 -18.75
C SER A 238 9.36 -2.62 -18.35
N ASN A 239 9.37 -3.60 -19.26
CA ASN A 239 8.98 -4.98 -18.94
C ASN A 239 10.08 -5.72 -18.14
N ASP A 240 11.25 -5.10 -17.98
CA ASP A 240 12.37 -5.60 -17.19
C ASP A 240 12.33 -5.02 -15.77
N ASN A 241 12.12 -5.90 -14.79
CA ASN A 241 12.01 -5.52 -13.39
C ASN A 241 13.31 -4.94 -12.82
N GLU A 242 14.49 -5.37 -13.28
CA GLU A 242 15.77 -4.84 -12.79
C GLU A 242 16.03 -3.42 -13.30
N LYS A 243 15.56 -3.09 -14.52
CA LYS A 243 15.58 -1.70 -15.01
C LYS A 243 14.67 -0.80 -14.17
N ASN A 244 13.46 -1.28 -13.88
CA ASN A 244 12.50 -0.58 -13.03
C ASN A 244 13.08 -0.34 -11.62
N LYS A 245 13.63 -1.37 -10.99
CA LYS A 245 14.28 -1.32 -9.68
C LYS A 245 15.47 -0.36 -9.66
N SER A 246 16.34 -0.42 -10.67
CA SER A 246 17.53 0.43 -10.78
C SER A 246 17.16 1.91 -10.86
N ALA A 247 16.15 2.25 -11.67
CA ALA A 247 15.63 3.62 -11.76
C ALA A 247 14.99 4.06 -10.43
N ALA A 248 14.19 3.21 -9.78
CA ALA A 248 13.61 3.51 -8.47
C ALA A 248 14.68 3.79 -7.40
N ILE A 249 15.75 2.97 -7.34
CA ILE A 249 16.87 3.17 -6.40
C ILE A 249 17.58 4.49 -6.68
N ARG A 250 17.82 4.83 -7.94
CA ARG A 250 18.45 6.11 -8.31
C ARG A 250 17.60 7.29 -7.86
N LEU A 251 16.29 7.24 -8.09
CA LEU A 251 15.36 8.29 -7.66
C LEU A 251 15.28 8.37 -6.13
N ALA A 252 15.26 7.24 -5.42
CA ALA A 252 15.26 7.21 -3.97
C ALA A 252 16.54 7.83 -3.37
N LYS A 253 17.71 7.61 -3.98
CA LYS A 253 18.95 8.27 -3.57
C LYS A 253 18.85 9.80 -3.70
N ILE A 254 18.26 10.30 -4.79
CA ILE A 254 18.03 11.75 -4.98
C ILE A 254 17.12 12.31 -3.88
N VAL A 255 16.05 11.58 -3.53
CA VAL A 255 15.13 11.97 -2.44
C VAL A 255 15.88 12.00 -1.11
N LEU A 256 16.65 10.97 -0.79
CA LEU A 256 17.41 10.89 0.46
C LEU A 256 18.48 11.98 0.52
N ASP A 257 19.20 12.23 -0.57
CA ASP A 257 20.27 13.24 -0.65
C ASP A 257 19.74 14.66 -0.39
N LYS A 258 18.49 14.96 -0.76
CA LYS A 258 17.83 16.24 -0.45
C LYS A 258 17.48 16.41 1.03
N CYS A 259 17.42 15.32 1.79
CA CYS A 259 17.02 15.29 3.20
C CYS A 259 18.06 14.61 4.11
N LYS A 260 19.32 14.67 3.71
CA LYS A 260 20.48 14.34 4.53
C LYS A 260 20.76 15.40 5.59
#